data_AF-A0A5S3W2R3-F1
#
_entry.id   AF-A0A5S3W2R3-F1
#
_cell.length_a   1.000
_cell.length_b   1.000
_cell.length_c   1.000
_cell.angle_alpha   90.00
_cell.angle_beta   90.00
_cell.angle_gamma   90.00
#
_symmetry.space_group_name_H-M   'P 1'
#
loop_
_entity.id
_entity.type
_entity.pdbx_description
1 polymer ?
#
loop_
_entity_poly.entity_id
_entity_poly.type
_entity_poly.pdbx_seq_one_letter_code
_entity_poly.pdbx_strand_id
1 'polypeptide(L)'
;PYVDAEDMEDLPDQFHHEPELGLSSGDDGLDVTRTILLEAAEHLTEQGVLFVEVGNSMVHMGALYPEAPFTWLEFERGGLG
;
A
#
# COMPACT_ATOMS: atom_id res chain seq x y z
N PRO A 1 -5.98 -2.99 1.80
CA PRO A 1 -6.37 -2.07 0.71
C PRO A 1 -5.28 -1.02 0.55
N TYR A 2 -5.19 -0.40 -0.62
CA TYR A 2 -4.16 0.59 -0.91
C TYR A 2 -4.60 1.63 -1.96
N VAL A 3 -5.88 1.65 -2.35
CA VAL A 3 -6.37 2.64 -3.33
C VAL A 3 -6.59 3.97 -2.59
N ASP A 4 -6.02 5.04 -3.11
CA ASP A 4 -6.20 6.39 -2.57
C ASP A 4 -7.52 7.01 -3.03
N ALA A 5 -7.89 8.15 -2.45
CA ALA A 5 -9.19 8.75 -2.72
C ALA A 5 -9.34 9.23 -4.17
N GLU A 6 -8.25 9.70 -4.80
CA GLU A 6 -8.25 10.16 -6.19
C GLU A 6 -8.45 8.97 -7.13
N ASP A 7 -7.67 7.89 -6.95
CA ASP A 7 -7.80 6.68 -7.75
C ASP A 7 -9.17 6.01 -7.57
N MET A 8 -9.76 6.06 -6.36
CA MET A 8 -11.12 5.56 -6.10
C MET A 8 -12.19 6.25 -6.96
N GLU A 9 -12.04 7.55 -7.22
CA GLU A 9 -12.96 8.33 -8.07
C GLU A 9 -12.82 7.95 -9.55
N ASP A 10 -11.61 7.59 -9.97
CA ASP A 10 -11.28 7.21 -11.35
C ASP A 10 -11.39 5.70 -11.64
N LEU A 11 -11.77 4.89 -10.64
CA LEU A 11 -11.93 3.45 -10.81
C LEU A 11 -12.99 3.11 -11.87
N PRO A 12 -12.70 2.15 -12.77
CA PRO A 12 -13.71 1.64 -13.69
C PRO A 12 -14.95 1.09 -12.97
N ASP A 13 -16.14 1.27 -13.58
CA ASP A 13 -17.45 0.88 -13.02
C ASP A 13 -17.49 -0.53 -12.42
N GLN A 14 -16.77 -1.51 -12.99
CA GLN A 14 -16.77 -2.88 -12.47
C GLN A 14 -16.24 -3.00 -11.03
N PHE A 15 -15.33 -2.12 -10.61
CA PHE A 15 -14.75 -2.15 -9.26
C PHE A 15 -15.68 -1.51 -8.22
N HIS A 16 -16.63 -0.66 -8.65
CA HIS A 16 -17.68 -0.12 -7.77
C HIS A 16 -18.71 -1.18 -7.35
N HIS A 17 -18.61 -2.40 -7.87
CA HIS A 17 -19.36 -3.57 -7.37
C HIS A 17 -18.66 -4.28 -6.21
N GLU A 18 -17.39 -3.98 -5.95
CA GLU A 18 -16.65 -4.51 -4.82
C GLU A 18 -16.89 -3.65 -3.57
N PRO A 19 -16.81 -4.22 -2.36
CA PRO A 19 -16.90 -3.43 -1.13
C PRO A 19 -15.74 -2.43 -1.04
N GLU A 20 -16.06 -1.16 -0.81
CA GLU A 20 -15.06 -0.09 -0.67
C GLU A 20 -14.00 -0.41 0.39
N LEU A 21 -14.39 -1.03 1.51
CA LEU A 21 -13.47 -1.48 2.57
C LEU A 21 -12.36 -2.42 2.07
N GLY A 22 -12.58 -3.12 0.95
CA GLY A 22 -11.60 -3.98 0.30
C GLY A 22 -10.62 -3.25 -0.61
N LEU A 23 -10.93 -2.01 -1.01
CA LEU A 23 -10.20 -1.24 -2.02
C LEU A 23 -9.50 -0.02 -1.42
N SER A 24 -10.25 0.85 -0.74
CA SER A 24 -9.77 2.15 -0.28
C SER A 24 -9.04 2.05 1.05
N SER A 25 -8.05 2.93 1.24
CA SER A 25 -7.25 2.96 2.47
C SER A 25 -6.86 4.39 2.88
N GLY A 26 -7.86 5.26 2.99
CA GLY A 26 -7.68 6.66 3.36
C GLY A 26 -7.31 7.55 2.17
N ASP A 27 -7.07 8.84 2.45
CA ASP A 27 -6.89 9.87 1.41
C ASP A 27 -5.72 9.56 0.47
N ASP A 28 -4.63 8.99 0.98
CA ASP A 28 -3.43 8.62 0.22
C ASP A 28 -3.26 7.10 0.04
N GLY A 29 -4.28 6.31 0.40
CA GLY A 29 -4.26 4.86 0.28
C GLY A 29 -3.33 4.16 1.30
N LEU A 30 -2.82 4.85 2.33
CA LEU A 30 -1.83 4.28 3.25
C LEU A 30 -2.31 4.03 4.69
N ASP A 31 -3.58 4.27 5.04
CA ASP A 31 -4.05 4.12 6.44
C ASP A 31 -3.80 2.71 7.02
N VAL A 32 -4.15 1.67 6.26
CA VAL A 32 -3.89 0.28 6.66
C VAL A 32 -2.39 0.00 6.68
N THR A 33 -1.65 0.44 5.66
CA THR A 33 -0.19 0.28 5.57
C THR A 33 0.52 0.90 6.77
N ARG A 34 0.12 2.11 7.21
CA ARG A 34 0.67 2.75 8.41
C ARG A 34 0.44 1.91 9.65
N THR A 35 -0.75 1.36 9.81
CA THR A 35 -1.08 0.50 10.95
C THR A 35 -0.18 -0.75 10.96
N ILE A 36 -0.04 -1.41 9.80
CA ILE A 36 0.86 -2.56 9.65
C ILE A 36 2.30 -2.19 10.02
N LEU A 37 2.82 -1.07 9.52
CA LEU A 37 4.20 -0.65 9.79
C LEU A 37 4.44 -0.30 11.27
N LEU A 38 3.46 0.31 11.93
CA LEU A 38 3.53 0.66 13.36
C LEU A 38 3.57 -0.60 14.24
N GLU A 39 2.78 -1.62 13.89
CA GLU A 39 2.64 -2.85 14.69
C GLU A 39 3.68 -3.93 14.30
N ALA A 40 4.28 -3.84 13.11
CA ALA A 40 5.15 -4.89 12.56
C ALA A 40 6.27 -5.34 13.51
N ALA A 41 6.90 -4.41 14.23
CA ALA A 41 7.99 -4.73 15.15
C ALA A 41 7.57 -5.63 16.32
N GLU A 42 6.29 -5.60 16.73
CA GLU A 42 5.76 -6.46 17.80
C GLU A 42 5.42 -7.87 17.31
N HIS A 43 5.26 -8.04 15.99
CA HIS A 43 4.85 -9.30 15.38
C HIS A 43 5.98 -10.04 14.67
N LEU A 44 7.04 -9.34 14.26
CA LEU A 44 8.18 -9.92 13.57
C LEU A 44 9.23 -10.46 14.54
N THR A 45 9.86 -11.57 14.14
CA THR A 45 11.11 -12.05 14.78
C THR A 45 12.28 -11.14 14.39
N GLU A 46 13.42 -11.25 15.09
CA GLU A 46 14.65 -10.50 14.75
C GLU A 46 15.10 -10.65 13.28
N GLN A 47 14.74 -11.77 12.63
CA GLN A 47 15.07 -12.06 11.22
C GLN A 47 13.83 -12.04 10.31
N GLY A 48 12.71 -11.50 10.80
CA GLY A 48 11.45 -11.46 10.07
C GLY A 48 11.50 -10.43 8.93
N VAL A 49 10.76 -10.70 7.86
CA VAL A 49 10.59 -9.78 6.73
C VAL A 49 9.12 -9.53 6.52
N LEU A 50 8.76 -8.26 6.31
CA LEU A 50 7.42 -7.83 5.95
C LEU A 50 7.40 -7.46 4.46
N PHE A 51 6.43 -8.01 3.74
CA PHE A 51 6.09 -7.60 2.38
C PHE A 51 4.69 -6.99 2.40
N VAL A 52 4.54 -5.80 1.82
CA VAL A 52 3.26 -5.10 1.70
C VAL A 52 3.15 -4.60 0.27
N GLU A 53 2.00 -4.84 -0.35
CA GLU A 53 1.64 -4.26 -1.64
C GLU A 53 0.98 -2.90 -1.41
N VAL A 54 1.45 -1.87 -2.10
CA VAL A 54 0.88 -0.51 -1.99
C VAL A 54 0.40 0.07 -3.32
N GLY A 55 0.60 -0.64 -4.44
CA GLY A 55 0.13 -0.20 -5.76
C GLY A 55 0.57 1.22 -6.12
N ASN A 56 -0.35 2.01 -6.67
CA ASN A 56 -0.10 3.41 -7.05
C ASN A 56 0.30 4.30 -5.86
N SER A 57 -0.15 3.98 -4.64
CA SER A 57 0.21 4.72 -3.42
C SER A 57 1.70 4.60 -3.04
N MET A 58 2.50 3.84 -3.80
CA MET A 58 3.96 3.88 -3.69
C MET A 58 4.54 5.30 -3.81
N VAL A 59 3.89 6.19 -4.56
CA VAL A 59 4.34 7.59 -4.71
C VAL A 59 4.25 8.34 -3.38
N HIS A 60 3.18 8.09 -2.61
CA HIS A 60 2.96 8.69 -1.30
C HIS A 60 3.95 8.14 -0.27
N MET A 61 4.30 6.84 -0.35
CA MET A 61 5.34 6.24 0.49
C MET A 61 6.68 6.95 0.34
N GLY A 62 7.11 7.22 -0.90
CA GLY A 62 8.36 7.94 -1.17
C GLY A 62 8.35 9.39 -0.67
N ALA A 63 7.20 10.06 -0.71
CA ALA A 63 7.06 11.44 -0.23
C ALA A 63 7.04 11.54 1.31
N LEU A 64 6.33 10.62 1.97
CA LEU A 64 6.13 10.63 3.42
C LEU A 64 7.32 10.06 4.19
N TYR A 65 7.99 9.06 3.61
CA TYR A 65 9.07 8.32 4.26
C TYR A 65 10.33 8.28 3.38
N PRO A 66 10.90 9.44 2.99
CA PRO A 66 12.00 9.50 2.03
C PRO A 66 13.29 8.83 2.52
N GLU A 67 13.46 8.69 3.83
CA GLU A 67 14.64 8.07 4.45
C GLU A 67 14.39 6.63 4.92
N ALA A 68 13.16 6.11 4.76
CA ALA A 68 12.86 4.74 5.14
C ALA A 68 13.56 3.75 4.19
N PRO A 69 14.19 2.68 4.70
CA PRO A 69 14.98 1.75 3.89
C PRO A 69 14.09 0.73 3.16
N PHE A 70 13.06 1.19 2.44
CA PHE A 70 12.20 0.30 1.67
C PHE A 70 12.97 -0.32 0.49
N THR A 71 12.68 -1.59 0.23
CA THR A 71 13.16 -2.29 -0.97
C THR A 71 11.98 -2.49 -1.91
N TRP A 72 11.99 -1.81 -3.05
CA TRP A 72 11.01 -1.99 -4.11
C TRP A 72 11.44 -3.17 -4.98
N LEU A 73 10.57 -4.18 -5.08
CA LEU A 73 10.86 -5.39 -5.85
C LEU A 73 10.47 -5.18 -7.31
N GLU A 74 11.37 -5.57 -8.21
CA GLU A 74 11.07 -5.62 -9.64
C GLU A 74 10.65 -7.05 -10.02
N PHE A 75 9.51 -7.16 -10.70
CA PHE A 75 8.98 -8.46 -11.15
C PHE A 75 9.34 -8.71 -12.62
N GLU A 76 9.81 -9.92 -12.94
CA GLU A 76 10.15 -10.34 -14.32
C GLU A 76 8.97 -10.19 -15.29
N ARG A 77 7.73 -10.33 -14.79
CA ARG A 77 6.49 -10.22 -15.58
C ARG A 77 5.73 -8.91 -15.36
N GLY A 78 6.42 -7.88 -14.88
CA GLY A 78 5.85 -6.56 -14.64
C GLY A 78 4.94 -6.48 -13.41
N GLY A 79 4.38 -5.29 -13.21
CA GLY A 79 3.73 -4.87 -11.96
C GLY A 79 4.63 -3.88 -11.22
N LEU A 80 4.02 -2.78 -10.75
CA LEU A 80 4.61 -1.81 -9.84
C LEU A 80 3.69 -1.75 -8.62
N GLY A 81 4.26 -1.73 -7.42
CA GLY A 81 3.50 -1.69 -6.17
C GLY A 81 4.10 -2.51 -5.05
#